data_AF-A0A349SCE1-F1
#
_entry.id   AF-A0A349SCE1-F1
#
_cell.length_a   1.000
_cell.length_b   1.000
_cell.length_c   1.000
_cell.angle_alpha   90.00
_cell.angle_beta   90.00
_cell.angle_gamma   90.00
#
_symmetry.space_group_name_H-M   'P 1'
#
loop_
_entity.id
_entity.type
_entity.pdbx_description
1 polymer ?
#
loop_
_entity_poly.entity_id
_entity_poly.type
_entity_poly.pdbx_seq_one_letter_code
_entity_poly.pdbx_strand_id
1 'polypeptide(L)'
;AGLVTCRQRPMTASGVTFLTLEDEAGHMNVVVWPALGERLRPILRQAMLIGVVGRVQENEGVIHVIADNLVDLTSWLGKLSLSSRDFT
;
A
#
# COMPACT_ATOMS: atom_id res chain seq x y z
N ALA A 1 1.31 -7.10 7.85
CA ALA A 1 2.08 -6.47 6.75
C ALA A 1 1.71 -7.21 5.48
N GLY A 2 1.66 -6.58 4.33
CA GLY A 2 1.14 -7.22 3.12
C GLY A 2 1.91 -6.83 1.87
N LEU A 3 1.81 -7.70 0.85
CA LEU A 3 2.36 -7.47 -0.48
C LEU A 3 1.56 -6.37 -1.18
N VAL A 4 2.24 -5.45 -1.83
CA VAL A 4 1.58 -4.40 -2.59
C VAL A 4 1.13 -4.96 -3.93
N THR A 5 -0.19 -5.02 -4.14
CA THR A 5 -0.77 -5.52 -5.40
C THR A 5 -1.27 -4.38 -6.28
N CYS A 6 -1.64 -3.25 -5.70
CA CYS A 6 -2.08 -2.07 -6.46
C CYS A 6 -1.67 -0.75 -5.80
N ARG A 7 -1.44 0.26 -6.62
CA ARG A 7 -1.20 1.66 -6.22
C ARG A 7 -1.99 2.59 -7.14
N GLN A 8 -2.87 3.41 -6.57
CA GLN A 8 -3.68 4.34 -7.34
C GLN A 8 -3.58 5.74 -6.73
N ARG A 9 -3.35 6.76 -7.56
CA ARG A 9 -3.41 8.17 -7.16
C ARG A 9 -4.34 8.91 -8.13
N PRO A 10 -5.67 8.81 -7.93
CA PRO A 10 -6.65 9.44 -8.81
C PRO A 10 -6.43 10.96 -8.85
N MET A 11 -6.57 11.56 -10.03
CA MET A 11 -6.39 13.01 -10.21
C MET A 11 -7.44 13.81 -9.42
N THR A 12 -8.60 13.22 -9.18
CA THR A 12 -9.75 13.80 -8.46
C THR A 12 -9.67 13.69 -6.95
N ALA A 13 -8.76 12.87 -6.40
CA ALA A 13 -8.69 12.59 -4.97
C ALA A 13 -7.72 13.53 -4.21
N SER A 14 -7.52 14.75 -4.70
CA SER A 14 -6.64 15.76 -4.09
C SER A 14 -5.24 15.23 -3.72
N GLY A 15 -4.70 14.30 -4.52
CA GLY A 15 -3.38 13.71 -4.31
C GLY A 15 -3.33 12.55 -3.30
N VAL A 16 -4.46 12.09 -2.77
CA VAL A 16 -4.56 10.87 -1.96
C VAL A 16 -4.11 9.66 -2.78
N THR A 17 -3.34 8.79 -2.16
CA THR A 17 -2.91 7.52 -2.74
C THR A 17 -3.61 6.37 -2.04
N PHE A 18 -4.20 5.47 -2.82
CA PHE A 18 -4.78 4.22 -2.36
C PHE A 18 -3.80 3.08 -2.65
N LEU A 19 -3.54 2.26 -1.64
CA LEU A 19 -2.79 1.02 -1.77
C LEU A 19 -3.72 -0.16 -1.51
N THR A 20 -3.53 -1.22 -2.28
CA THR A 20 -4.09 -2.54 -1.95
C THR A 20 -2.95 -3.42 -1.51
N LEU A 21 -3.07 -3.93 -0.28
CA LEU A 21 -2.14 -4.91 0.29
C LEU A 21 -2.81 -6.28 0.31
N GLU A 22 -2.03 -7.33 0.12
CA GLU A 22 -2.52 -8.71 0.20
C GLU A 22 -1.65 -9.53 1.18
N ASP A 23 -2.31 -10.31 2.02
CA ASP A 23 -1.73 -11.34 2.88
C ASP A 23 -2.61 -12.60 2.86
N GLU A 24 -2.30 -13.60 3.70
CA GLU A 24 -3.05 -14.85 3.76
C GLU A 24 -4.52 -14.69 4.16
N ALA A 25 -4.90 -13.58 4.79
CA ALA A 25 -6.26 -13.29 5.23
C ALA A 25 -7.08 -12.51 4.19
N GLY A 26 -6.45 -12.05 3.10
CA GLY A 26 -7.10 -11.40 1.98
C GLY A 26 -6.51 -10.03 1.65
N HIS A 27 -7.35 -9.13 1.14
CA HIS A 27 -6.94 -7.80 0.71
C HIS A 27 -7.26 -6.73 1.75
N MET A 28 -6.36 -5.76 1.93
CA MET A 28 -6.55 -4.59 2.78
C MET A 28 -6.30 -3.30 2.00
N ASN A 29 -7.30 -2.43 2.02
CA ASN A 29 -7.20 -1.10 1.42
C ASN A 29 -6.55 -0.14 2.40
N VAL A 30 -5.57 0.62 1.93
CA VAL A 30 -4.83 1.58 2.74
C VAL A 30 -4.90 2.94 2.06
N VAL A 31 -5.35 3.94 2.82
CA VAL A 31 -5.45 5.33 2.37
C VAL A 31 -4.24 6.09 2.88
N VAL A 32 -3.53 6.73 1.96
CA VAL A 32 -2.32 7.49 2.25
C VAL A 32 -2.54 8.94 1.84
N TRP A 33 -2.59 9.82 2.84
CA TRP A 33 -2.76 11.25 2.63
C TRP A 33 -1.54 11.87 1.93
N PRO A 34 -1.73 12.95 1.14
CA PRO A 34 -0.65 13.56 0.35
C PRO A 34 0.59 13.90 1.16
N ALA A 35 0.43 14.44 2.38
CA ALA A 35 1.56 14.81 3.23
C ALA A 35 2.43 13.61 3.64
N LEU A 36 1.80 12.49 4.03
CA LEU A 36 2.52 11.25 4.30
C LEU A 36 3.10 10.68 3.00
N GLY A 37 2.34 10.82 1.92
CA GLY A 37 2.68 10.40 0.57
C GLY A 37 4.00 10.96 0.06
N GLU A 38 4.14 12.28 0.16
CA GLU A 38 5.37 12.97 -0.24
C GLU A 38 6.52 12.69 0.72
N ARG A 39 6.26 12.55 2.04
CA ARG A 39 7.29 12.22 3.03
C ARG A 39 7.89 10.82 2.83
N LEU A 40 7.06 9.84 2.49
CA LEU A 40 7.45 8.43 2.31
C LEU A 40 7.43 8.00 0.84
N ARG A 41 7.69 8.95 -0.07
CA ARG A 41 7.59 8.76 -1.52
C ARG A 41 8.41 7.57 -2.06
N PRO A 42 9.63 7.27 -1.58
CA PRO A 42 10.37 6.08 -2.02
C PRO A 42 9.62 4.78 -1.70
N ILE A 43 9.15 4.63 -0.46
CA ILE A 43 8.40 3.45 0.02
C ILE A 43 7.11 3.27 -0.80
N LEU A 44 6.38 4.37 -1.03
CA LEU A 44 5.14 4.36 -1.80
C LEU A 44 5.31 4.06 -3.28
N ARG A 45 6.50 4.22 -3.84
CA ARG A 45 6.74 3.97 -5.26
C ARG A 45 7.35 2.59 -5.51
N GLN A 46 8.19 2.11 -4.59
CA GLN A 46 9.11 1.01 -4.89
C GLN A 46 8.91 -0.22 -3.99
N ALA A 47 8.39 -0.06 -2.77
CA ALA A 47 8.29 -1.18 -1.86
C ALA A 47 7.31 -2.25 -2.40
N MET A 48 7.70 -3.51 -2.33
CA MET A 48 6.86 -4.65 -2.73
C MET A 48 6.17 -5.27 -1.51
N LEU A 49 6.77 -5.16 -0.33
CA LEU A 49 6.18 -5.56 0.95
C LEU A 49 6.14 -4.34 1.88
N ILE A 50 4.96 -4.02 2.39
CA ILE A 50 4.76 -2.84 3.25
C ILE A 50 4.14 -3.25 4.60
N GLY A 51 4.77 -2.77 5.68
CA GLY A 51 4.14 -2.66 6.98
C GLY A 51 3.40 -1.33 7.09
N VAL A 52 2.14 -1.35 7.53
CA VAL A 52 1.31 -0.15 7.71
C VAL A 52 1.00 0.03 9.17
N VAL A 53 1.23 1.25 9.67
CA VAL A 53 0.74 1.69 10.98
C VAL A 53 -0.27 2.78 10.73
N GLY A 54 -1.45 2.63 11.30
CA GLY A 54 -2.55 3.54 11.05
C GLY A 54 -3.80 3.17 11.83
N ARG A 55 -4.89 3.83 11.48
CA ARG A 55 -6.20 3.62 12.11
C ARG A 55 -7.12 2.90 11.15
N VAL A 56 -7.75 1.84 11.64
CA VAL A 56 -8.84 1.15 10.93
C VAL A 56 -10.05 2.07 10.91
N GLN A 57 -10.67 2.17 9.75
CA GLN A 57 -11.93 2.86 9.55
C GLN A 57 -12.84 2.00 8.69
N GLU A 58 -14.13 2.12 8.95
CA GLU A 58 -15.17 1.53 8.13
C GLU A 58 -16.01 2.68 7.56
N ASN A 59 -16.22 2.65 6.25
CA ASN A 59 -17.13 3.58 5.59
C ASN A 59 -17.97 2.82 4.56
N GLU A 60 -19.29 2.94 4.65
CA GLU A 60 -20.24 2.28 3.74
C GLU A 60 -20.00 0.76 3.59
N GLY A 61 -19.59 0.09 4.67
CA GLY A 61 -19.29 -1.36 4.69
C GLY A 61 -17.93 -1.74 4.11
N VAL A 62 -17.11 -0.77 3.71
CA VAL A 62 -15.73 -0.98 3.27
C VAL A 62 -14.77 -0.64 4.41
N ILE A 63 -13.91 -1.60 4.77
CA ILE A 63 -12.86 -1.40 5.77
C ILE A 63 -11.57 -0.95 5.07
N HIS A 64 -10.99 0.14 5.57
CA HIS A 64 -9.68 0.64 5.13
C HIS A 64 -8.84 1.09 6.32
N VAL A 65 -7.52 1.14 6.12
CA VAL A 65 -6.59 1.70 7.09
C VAL A 65 -6.14 3.07 6.62
N ILE A 66 -6.38 4.10 7.43
CA ILE A 66 -5.76 5.42 7.23
C ILE A 66 -4.33 5.35 7.74
N ALA A 67 -3.35 5.43 6.85
CA ALA A 67 -1.94 5.30 7.21
C ALA A 67 -1.43 6.54 7.95
N ASP A 68 -0.77 6.31 9.10
CA ASP A 68 0.02 7.31 9.82
C ASP A 68 1.53 7.10 9.55
N ASN A 69 1.96 5.87 9.27
CA ASN A 69 3.31 5.52 8.85
C ASN A 69 3.36 4.28 7.92
N LEU A 70 4.40 4.21 7.08
CA LEU A 70 4.68 3.07 6.20
C LEU A 70 6.12 2.60 6.43
N VAL A 71 6.31 1.28 6.45
CA VAL A 71 7.61 0.64 6.62
C VAL A 71 7.87 -0.23 5.40
N ASP A 72 9.00 0.00 4.73
CA ASP A 72 9.47 -0.87 3.65
C ASP A 72 10.04 -2.15 4.23
N LEU A 73 9.36 -3.27 3.97
CA LEU A 73 9.75 -4.61 4.38
C LEU A 73 10.21 -5.45 3.18
N THR A 74 10.45 -4.83 2.02
CA THR A 74 10.83 -5.53 0.78
C THR A 74 12.07 -6.41 0.97
N SER A 75 12.98 -6.03 1.84
CA SER A 75 14.16 -6.84 2.20
C SER A 75 13.82 -8.21 2.80
N TRP A 76 12.65 -8.36 3.42
CA TRP A 76 12.18 -9.63 4.00
C TRP A 76 11.76 -10.65 2.94
N LEU A 77 11.51 -10.21 1.70
CA LEU A 77 11.25 -11.10 0.58
C LEU A 77 12.52 -11.84 0.12
N GLY A 78 13.71 -11.44 0.61
CA GLY A 78 14.98 -12.09 0.27
C GLY A 78 15.21 -12.13 -1.25
N LYS A 79 15.64 -13.29 -1.77
CA LYS A 79 15.79 -13.55 -3.22
C LYS A 79 14.51 -14.13 -3.85
N LEU A 80 13.31 -13.80 -3.37
CA LEU A 80 12.10 -14.12 -4.12
C LEU A 80 12.15 -13.32 -5.43
N SER A 81 12.52 -13.98 -6.53
CA SER A 81 12.37 -13.43 -7.87
C SER A 81 10.87 -13.36 -8.16
N LEU A 82 10.23 -12.29 -7.70
CA LEU A 82 8.88 -11.95 -8.10
C LEU A 82 8.96 -11.44 -9.55
N SER A 83 9.08 -12.36 -10.50
CA SER A 83 8.82 -12.02 -11.89
C SER A 83 7.33 -11.68 -11.99
N SER A 84 7.02 -10.40 -12.18
CA SER A 84 5.72 -9.97 -12.69
C SER A 84 5.40 -10.86 -13.90
N ARG A 85 4.28 -11.59 -13.85
CA ARG A 85 3.77 -12.26 -15.06
C ARG A 85 3.22 -11.16 -15.94
N ASP A 86 4.07 -10.65 -16.81
CA ASP A 86 3.66 -9.74 -17.86
C ASP A 86 2.83 -10.56 -18.87
N PHE A 87 1.51 -10.46 -18.78
CA PHE A 87 0.63 -10.96 -19.84
C PHE A 87 0.73 -10.00 -21.02
N THR A 88 1.50 -10.39 -22.04
CA THR A 88 1.55 -9.74 -23.36
C THR A 88 0.47 -10.33 -24.26
#